data_AF-A0A949L982-F1
#
_entry.id   AF-A0A949L982-F1
#
_cell.length_a   1.000
_cell.length_b   1.000
_cell.length_c   1.000
_cell.angle_alpha   90.00
_cell.angle_beta   90.00
_cell.angle_gamma   90.00
#
_symmetry.space_group_name_H-M   'P 1'
#
loop_
_entity.id
_entity.type
_entity.pdbx_description
1 polymer ?
#
loop_
_entity_poly.entity_id
_entity_poly.type
_entity_poly.pdbx_seq_one_letter_code
_entity_poly.pdbx_strand_id
1 'polypeptide(L)'
;MTAESTIFVLTDTPALYGNDLTGHGNPPVFIRDVPTLLTRLKDAEAAGLVLEIGKVMRASRAERDRLFSYAGCFPVLRTKPNPRVGSVAYLDPMDRFLDNLNDTSGKRQRGHNRVGALLPCLFAREDDPSMAETLEGLILDISPGGCFIKADKTFKGETFAQVRIPGLANRRPIYSSIRWCSSDAKKPGLGIMFIDIAKDQAQEIAQMQDTVAD
;
A
#
# COMPACT_ATOMS: atom_id res chain seq x y z
N MET A 1 -24.53 -5.20 -3.22
CA MET A 1 -23.56 -6.04 -3.96
C MET A 1 -22.18 -5.72 -3.39
N THR A 2 -21.63 -6.62 -2.59
CA THR A 2 -20.22 -6.53 -2.15
C THR A 2 -19.35 -6.69 -3.39
N ALA A 3 -18.44 -5.75 -3.65
CA ALA A 3 -17.45 -5.89 -4.70
C ALA A 3 -16.65 -7.18 -4.43
N GLU A 4 -16.61 -8.10 -5.39
CA GLU A 4 -15.79 -9.30 -5.27
C GLU A 4 -14.32 -8.87 -5.22
N SER A 5 -13.70 -9.02 -4.05
CA SER A 5 -12.30 -8.69 -3.86
C SER A 5 -11.43 -9.64 -4.69
N THR A 6 -10.42 -9.12 -5.37
CA THR A 6 -9.65 -9.89 -6.38
C THR A 6 -8.30 -10.36 -5.81
N ILE A 7 -7.86 -11.58 -6.14
CA ILE A 7 -6.48 -12.01 -5.88
C ILE A 7 -5.60 -11.60 -7.07
N PHE A 8 -4.60 -10.76 -6.86
CA PHE A 8 -3.65 -10.42 -7.95
C PHE A 8 -2.47 -11.39 -7.96
N VAL A 9 -2.22 -12.01 -9.11
CA VAL A 9 -1.17 -13.02 -9.30
C VAL A 9 -0.10 -12.49 -10.25
N LEU A 10 1.09 -12.19 -9.74
CA LEU A 10 2.23 -11.77 -10.57
C LEU A 10 2.88 -13.00 -11.22
N THR A 11 2.63 -13.25 -12.51
CA THR A 11 3.20 -14.40 -13.24
C THR A 11 3.17 -14.24 -14.76
N ASP A 12 4.08 -14.91 -15.48
CA ASP A 12 4.03 -15.05 -16.96
C ASP A 12 3.33 -16.35 -17.38
N THR A 13 3.09 -17.24 -16.43
CA THR A 13 2.60 -18.59 -16.68
C THR A 13 1.32 -18.88 -15.90
N PRO A 14 0.19 -18.19 -16.21
CA PRO A 14 -1.09 -18.39 -15.51
C PRO A 14 -1.53 -19.86 -15.47
N ALA A 15 -1.27 -20.60 -16.54
CA ALA A 15 -1.65 -22.00 -16.67
C ALA A 15 -1.06 -22.92 -15.58
N LEU A 16 0.05 -22.54 -14.94
CA LEU A 16 0.67 -23.35 -13.89
C LEU A 16 -0.06 -23.28 -12.54
N TYR A 17 -0.93 -22.28 -12.34
CA TYR A 17 -1.66 -22.07 -11.08
C TYR A 17 -2.97 -22.86 -11.02
N GLY A 18 -3.38 -23.48 -12.14
CA GLY A 18 -4.52 -24.39 -12.20
C GLY A 18 -5.81 -23.83 -11.59
N ASN A 19 -6.51 -24.69 -10.85
CA ASN A 19 -7.72 -24.33 -10.10
C ASN A 19 -7.43 -23.99 -8.62
N ASP A 20 -6.17 -24.07 -8.19
CA ASP A 20 -5.77 -23.93 -6.78
C ASP A 20 -6.17 -22.56 -6.21
N LEU A 21 -6.16 -21.52 -7.05
CA LEU A 21 -6.54 -20.16 -6.66
C LEU A 21 -7.99 -19.80 -7.01
N THR A 22 -8.64 -20.52 -7.92
CA THR A 22 -10.01 -20.20 -8.37
C THR A 22 -11.09 -20.79 -7.47
N GLY A 23 -10.78 -21.80 -6.66
CA GLY A 23 -11.74 -22.49 -5.79
C GLY A 23 -12.26 -21.70 -4.58
N HIS A 24 -11.74 -20.50 -4.31
CA HIS A 24 -11.91 -19.80 -3.02
C HIS A 24 -12.72 -18.50 -3.09
N GLY A 25 -13.63 -18.37 -4.07
CA GLY A 25 -14.59 -17.26 -4.15
C GLY A 25 -14.00 -15.89 -4.50
N ASN A 26 -12.68 -15.78 -4.63
CA ASN A 26 -11.98 -14.57 -5.07
C ASN A 26 -11.27 -14.89 -6.39
N PRO A 27 -11.75 -14.37 -7.55
CA PRO A 27 -11.17 -14.73 -8.83
C PRO A 27 -9.72 -14.20 -8.95
N PRO A 28 -8.76 -15.02 -9.39
CA PRO A 28 -7.40 -14.56 -9.62
C PRO A 28 -7.31 -13.71 -10.90
N VAL A 29 -6.68 -12.56 -10.80
CA VAL A 29 -6.28 -11.72 -11.94
C VAL A 29 -4.77 -11.81 -12.12
N PHE A 30 -4.37 -12.36 -13.26
CA PHE A 30 -2.97 -12.57 -13.60
C PHE A 30 -2.34 -11.31 -14.21
N ILE A 31 -1.21 -10.90 -13.66
CA ILE A 31 -0.47 -9.70 -14.02
C ILE A 31 0.97 -10.09 -14.36
N ARG A 32 1.50 -9.55 -15.46
CA ARG A 32 2.80 -9.95 -15.99
C ARG A 32 3.99 -9.20 -15.38
N ASP A 33 3.79 -8.00 -14.86
CA ASP A 33 4.89 -7.18 -14.40
C ASP A 33 4.55 -6.36 -13.15
N VAL A 34 5.58 -5.97 -12.42
CA VAL A 34 5.45 -5.21 -11.16
C VAL A 34 4.83 -3.82 -11.38
N PRO A 35 5.20 -3.04 -12.41
CA PRO A 35 4.55 -1.75 -12.69
C PRO A 35 3.04 -1.85 -12.87
N THR A 36 2.57 -2.83 -13.64
CA THR A 36 1.14 -3.06 -13.85
C THR A 36 0.46 -3.48 -12.57
N LEU A 37 1.09 -4.35 -11.76
CA LEU A 37 0.56 -4.75 -10.46
C LEU A 37 0.43 -3.55 -9.52
N LEU A 38 1.48 -2.72 -9.42
CA LEU A 38 1.47 -1.50 -8.63
C LEU A 38 0.37 -0.55 -9.07
N THR A 39 0.12 -0.45 -10.38
CA THR A 39 -0.97 0.38 -10.92
C THR A 39 -2.33 -0.17 -10.50
N ARG A 40 -2.56 -1.48 -10.63
CA ARG A 40 -3.82 -2.13 -10.23
C ARG A 40 -4.10 -2.01 -8.73
N LEU A 41 -3.06 -2.09 -7.90
CA LEU A 41 -3.21 -1.93 -6.45
C LEU A 41 -3.59 -0.52 -6.00
N LYS A 42 -3.54 0.47 -6.90
CA LYS A 42 -4.05 1.83 -6.66
C LYS A 42 -5.57 1.85 -6.74
N ASP A 43 -6.12 1.22 -7.77
CA ASP A 43 -7.50 1.41 -8.21
C ASP A 43 -8.46 0.29 -7.76
N ALA A 44 -7.93 -0.86 -7.34
CA ALA A 44 -8.72 -2.04 -7.03
C ALA A 44 -8.64 -2.47 -5.55
N GLU A 45 -9.75 -3.02 -5.07
CA GLU A 45 -9.80 -3.80 -3.82
C GLU A 45 -9.17 -5.17 -4.06
N ALA A 46 -7.90 -5.30 -3.67
CA ALA A 46 -7.22 -6.59 -3.66
C ALA A 46 -7.61 -7.37 -2.39
N ALA A 47 -8.05 -8.62 -2.55
CA ALA A 47 -8.19 -9.58 -1.46
C ALA A 47 -6.82 -10.04 -0.96
N GLY A 48 -5.88 -10.23 -1.88
CA GLY A 48 -4.53 -10.69 -1.58
C GLY A 48 -3.62 -10.69 -2.80
N LEU A 49 -2.35 -10.98 -2.56
CA LEU A 49 -1.30 -10.99 -3.56
C LEU A 49 -0.63 -12.36 -3.64
N VAL A 50 -0.45 -12.86 -4.86
CA VAL A 50 0.39 -14.01 -5.13
C VAL A 50 1.60 -13.53 -5.93
N LEU A 51 2.78 -13.64 -5.34
CA LEU A 51 4.00 -13.02 -5.87
C LEU A 51 5.01 -14.07 -6.30
N GLU A 52 5.25 -14.17 -7.62
CA GLU A 52 6.35 -14.95 -8.16
C GLU A 52 7.69 -14.30 -7.80
N ILE A 53 8.44 -14.94 -6.90
CA ILE A 53 9.67 -14.33 -6.33
C ILE A 53 10.73 -14.08 -7.39
N GLY A 54 10.86 -14.95 -8.38
CA GLY A 54 11.79 -14.75 -9.50
C GLY A 54 11.54 -13.42 -10.22
N LYS A 55 10.27 -13.01 -10.37
CA LYS A 55 9.90 -11.73 -10.98
C LYS A 55 10.13 -10.56 -10.05
N VAL A 56 9.70 -10.66 -8.79
CA VAL A 56 9.92 -9.59 -7.80
C VAL A 56 11.41 -9.27 -7.66
N MET A 57 12.27 -10.29 -7.69
CA MET A 57 13.72 -10.10 -7.57
C MET A 57 14.37 -9.51 -8.84
N ARG A 58 13.75 -9.64 -10.01
CA ARG A 58 14.21 -9.04 -11.28
C ARG A 58 13.73 -7.60 -11.49
N ALA A 59 12.70 -7.16 -10.77
CA ALA A 59 12.23 -5.79 -10.81
C ALA A 59 13.31 -4.81 -10.30
N SER A 60 13.22 -3.55 -10.71
CA SER A 60 14.14 -2.53 -10.20
C SER A 60 14.00 -2.39 -8.69
N ARG A 61 15.05 -1.91 -8.02
CA ARG A 61 15.03 -1.68 -6.57
C ARG A 61 13.84 -0.79 -6.16
N ALA A 62 13.62 0.31 -6.87
CA ALA A 62 12.53 1.23 -6.59
C ALA A 62 11.15 0.57 -6.70
N GLU A 63 10.91 -0.23 -7.74
CA GLU A 63 9.64 -0.97 -7.91
C GLU A 63 9.45 -2.02 -6.83
N ARG A 64 10.51 -2.74 -6.47
CA ARG A 64 10.46 -3.76 -5.43
C ARG A 64 10.17 -3.18 -4.06
N ASP A 65 10.83 -2.07 -3.71
CA ASP A 65 10.61 -1.38 -2.42
C ASP A 65 9.16 -0.84 -2.34
N ARG A 66 8.63 -0.30 -3.45
CA ARG A 66 7.22 0.09 -3.57
C ARG A 66 6.28 -1.10 -3.43
N LEU A 67 6.56 -2.22 -4.11
CA LEU A 67 5.73 -3.43 -4.03
C LEU A 67 5.67 -3.97 -2.60
N PHE A 68 6.80 -4.07 -1.89
CA PHE A 68 6.80 -4.54 -0.52
C PHE A 68 6.04 -3.61 0.44
N SER A 69 6.15 -2.30 0.23
CA SER A 69 5.37 -1.32 0.99
C SER A 69 3.86 -1.53 0.82
N TYR A 70 3.42 -1.90 -0.39
CA TYR A 70 2.03 -2.24 -0.67
C TYR A 70 1.63 -3.61 -0.14
N ALA A 71 2.49 -4.61 -0.33
CA ALA A 71 2.23 -5.99 0.02
C ALA A 71 2.01 -6.18 1.52
N GLY A 72 2.61 -5.34 2.37
CA GLY A 72 2.36 -5.33 3.81
C GLY A 72 0.92 -5.01 4.23
N CYS A 73 0.06 -4.54 3.31
CA CYS A 73 -1.36 -4.28 3.58
C CYS A 73 -2.29 -5.43 3.20
N PHE A 74 -1.76 -6.52 2.63
CA PHE A 74 -2.55 -7.62 2.09
C PHE A 74 -1.98 -8.97 2.53
N PRO A 75 -2.79 -10.04 2.55
CA PRO A 75 -2.27 -11.40 2.54
C PRO A 75 -1.37 -11.60 1.32
N VAL A 76 -0.20 -12.19 1.54
CA VAL A 76 0.79 -12.46 0.48
C VAL A 76 1.13 -13.94 0.47
N LEU A 77 1.13 -14.53 -0.71
CA LEU A 77 1.61 -15.89 -0.98
C LEU A 77 2.77 -15.81 -1.98
N ARG A 78 3.95 -16.25 -1.57
CA ARG A 78 5.13 -16.27 -2.42
C ARG A 78 5.21 -17.58 -3.18
N THR A 79 5.52 -17.49 -4.47
CA THR A 79 5.58 -18.66 -5.33
C THR A 79 6.83 -18.71 -6.18
N LYS A 80 7.14 -19.91 -6.66
CA LYS A 80 8.17 -20.17 -7.65
C LYS A 80 7.62 -21.14 -8.71
N PRO A 81 7.44 -20.71 -9.97
CA PRO A 81 6.98 -21.62 -11.02
C PRO A 81 8.05 -22.67 -11.30
N ASN A 82 7.58 -23.89 -11.58
CA ASN A 82 8.40 -25.00 -12.03
C ASN A 82 7.86 -25.52 -13.37
N PRO A 83 8.21 -24.86 -14.50
CA PRO A 83 7.69 -25.23 -15.81
C PRO A 83 8.03 -26.66 -16.23
N ARG A 84 9.12 -27.25 -15.70
CA ARG A 84 9.52 -28.63 -16.00
C ARG A 84 8.54 -29.67 -15.48
N VAL A 85 7.91 -29.38 -14.35
CA VAL A 85 6.95 -30.28 -13.68
C VAL A 85 5.51 -29.80 -13.94
N GLY A 86 5.33 -28.69 -14.67
CA GLY A 86 4.02 -28.13 -14.95
C GLY A 86 3.29 -27.62 -13.70
N SER A 87 4.02 -27.19 -12.67
CA SER A 87 3.46 -26.83 -11.36
C SER A 87 4.07 -25.56 -10.79
N VAL A 88 3.47 -25.05 -9.70
CA VAL A 88 3.99 -23.95 -8.90
C VAL A 88 4.39 -24.48 -7.52
N ALA A 89 5.58 -24.11 -7.06
CA ALA A 89 5.98 -24.33 -5.68
C ALA A 89 5.53 -23.13 -4.83
N TYR A 90 4.75 -23.39 -3.79
CA TYR A 90 4.37 -22.41 -2.78
C TYR A 90 5.48 -22.31 -1.73
N LEU A 91 5.96 -21.09 -1.48
CA LEU A 91 7.02 -20.82 -0.51
C LEU A 91 6.46 -20.43 0.87
N ASP A 92 5.14 -20.15 0.92
CA ASP A 92 4.39 -19.93 2.15
C ASP A 92 3.26 -20.97 2.25
N PRO A 93 2.74 -21.24 3.47
CA PRO A 93 1.60 -22.12 3.65
C PRO A 93 0.33 -21.56 2.97
N MET A 94 -0.22 -22.32 2.03
CA MET A 94 -1.39 -21.94 1.23
C MET A 94 -2.65 -21.80 2.09
N ASP A 95 -2.87 -22.74 3.00
CA ASP A 95 -3.95 -22.74 3.99
C ASP A 95 -3.99 -21.43 4.78
N ARG A 96 -2.85 -21.00 5.33
CA ARG A 96 -2.75 -19.74 6.07
C ARG A 96 -3.03 -18.52 5.19
N PHE A 97 -2.59 -18.53 3.94
CA PHE A 97 -2.91 -17.46 3.01
C PHE A 97 -4.42 -17.37 2.77
N LEU A 98 -5.09 -18.49 2.53
CA LEU A 98 -6.53 -18.57 2.30
C LEU A 98 -7.34 -18.14 3.53
N ASP A 99 -6.94 -18.55 4.73
CA ASP A 99 -7.57 -18.10 5.98
C ASP A 99 -7.47 -16.58 6.10
N ASN A 100 -6.30 -16.01 5.83
CA ASN A 100 -6.09 -14.57 5.86
C ASN A 100 -6.91 -13.82 4.79
N LEU A 101 -7.20 -14.42 3.62
CA LEU A 101 -8.08 -13.81 2.62
C LEU A 101 -9.51 -13.62 3.16
N ASN A 102 -10.01 -14.61 3.92
CA ASN A 102 -11.36 -14.55 4.51
C ASN A 102 -11.43 -13.50 5.63
N ASP A 103 -10.37 -13.35 6.42
CA ASP A 103 -10.29 -12.36 7.50
C ASP A 103 -10.09 -10.92 6.98
N THR A 104 -9.56 -10.75 5.77
CA THR A 104 -9.19 -9.45 5.20
C THR A 104 -10.01 -9.02 3.99
N SER A 105 -10.97 -9.84 3.53
CA SER A 105 -11.80 -9.55 2.36
C SER A 105 -12.44 -8.17 2.46
N GLY A 106 -12.00 -7.24 1.60
CA GLY A 106 -12.47 -5.85 1.54
C GLY A 106 -11.90 -4.88 2.60
N LYS A 107 -11.02 -5.33 3.50
CA LYS A 107 -10.42 -4.48 4.54
C LYS A 107 -8.90 -4.53 4.45
N ARG A 108 -8.28 -3.44 3.95
CA ARG A 108 -6.84 -3.19 4.16
C ARG A 108 -6.58 -3.23 5.67
N GLN A 109 -5.97 -4.31 6.16
CA GLN A 109 -5.59 -4.40 7.57
C GLN A 109 -4.60 -3.28 7.87
N ARG A 110 -4.92 -2.47 8.86
CA ARG A 110 -4.02 -1.40 9.30
C ARG A 110 -2.92 -2.06 10.13
N GLY A 111 -1.68 -1.96 9.67
CA GLY A 111 -0.52 -2.44 10.44
C GLY A 111 -0.23 -1.61 11.70
N HIS A 112 -0.87 -0.44 11.84
CA HIS A 112 -0.71 0.45 12.99
C HIS A 112 -2.05 1.06 13.40
N ASN A 113 -2.24 1.23 14.71
CA ASN A 113 -3.28 2.11 15.24
C ASN A 113 -3.00 3.55 14.77
N ARG A 114 -4.05 4.35 14.60
CA ARG A 114 -3.91 5.78 14.31
C ARG A 114 -4.32 6.57 15.54
N VAL A 115 -3.60 7.65 15.81
CA VAL A 115 -4.01 8.63 16.80
C VAL A 115 -4.51 9.89 16.13
N GLY A 116 -5.49 10.53 16.76
CA GLY A 116 -5.95 11.85 16.34
C GLY A 116 -4.81 12.84 16.53
N ALA A 117 -4.49 13.59 15.49
CA ALA A 117 -3.44 14.60 15.51
C ALA A 117 -3.93 15.80 14.73
N LEU A 118 -3.57 17.02 15.13
CA LEU A 118 -3.86 18.24 14.38
C LEU A 118 -2.52 18.85 13.96
N LEU A 119 -1.87 18.19 13.00
CA LEU A 119 -0.53 18.57 12.56
C LEU A 119 -0.60 19.26 11.20
N PRO A 120 -0.15 20.52 11.09
CA PRO A 120 0.05 21.14 9.78
C PRO A 120 1.01 20.30 8.94
N CYS A 121 0.72 20.15 7.66
CA CYS A 121 1.60 19.49 6.72
C CYS A 121 1.66 20.24 5.40
N LEU A 122 2.75 20.01 4.67
CA LEU A 122 2.92 20.45 3.30
C LEU A 122 3.04 19.21 2.43
N PHE A 123 2.46 19.23 1.24
CA PHE A 123 2.64 18.15 0.29
C PHE A 123 2.86 18.67 -1.13
N ALA A 124 3.72 17.98 -1.86
CA ALA A 124 4.05 18.26 -3.25
C ALA A 124 3.90 17.01 -4.11
N ARG A 125 4.01 17.19 -5.42
CA ARG A 125 4.00 16.10 -6.40
C ARG A 125 5.23 15.20 -6.24
N GLU A 126 5.16 13.98 -6.76
CA GLU A 126 6.28 13.03 -6.71
C GLU A 126 7.57 13.58 -7.34
N ASP A 127 7.43 14.33 -8.43
CA ASP A 127 8.52 14.91 -9.22
C ASP A 127 9.10 16.20 -8.63
N ASP A 128 8.56 16.70 -7.51
CA ASP A 128 9.11 17.83 -6.75
C ASP A 128 9.63 17.40 -5.36
N PRO A 129 10.78 16.70 -5.31
CA PRO A 129 11.39 16.30 -4.03
C PRO A 129 11.89 17.49 -3.21
N SER A 130 12.15 18.64 -3.86
CA SER A 130 12.56 19.88 -3.20
C SER A 130 11.41 20.57 -2.47
N MET A 131 10.16 20.21 -2.77
CA MET A 131 8.96 20.87 -2.25
C MET A 131 8.96 22.37 -2.61
N ALA A 132 9.28 22.70 -3.86
CA ALA A 132 9.23 24.07 -4.40
C ALA A 132 7.78 24.54 -4.58
N GLU A 133 6.90 23.65 -5.04
CA GLU A 133 5.46 23.91 -5.24
C GLU A 133 4.65 23.02 -4.28
N THR A 134 4.27 23.60 -3.14
CA THR A 134 3.54 22.85 -2.10
C THR A 134 2.09 23.27 -1.99
N LEU A 135 1.26 22.32 -1.58
CA LEU A 135 -0.07 22.54 -1.05
C LEU A 135 -0.05 22.37 0.46
N GLU A 136 -0.83 23.18 1.15
CA GLU A 136 -1.03 23.08 2.59
C GLU A 136 -2.15 22.09 2.91
N GLY A 137 -1.98 21.39 4.03
CA GLY A 137 -2.99 20.49 4.56
C GLY A 137 -2.90 20.37 6.07
N LEU A 138 -3.92 19.75 6.66
CA LEU A 138 -3.97 19.43 8.08
C LEU A 138 -4.12 17.93 8.24
N ILE A 139 -3.11 17.28 8.83
CA ILE A 139 -3.23 15.88 9.25
C ILE A 139 -4.26 15.83 10.38
N LEU A 140 -5.27 14.96 10.26
CA LEU A 140 -6.28 14.72 11.30
C LEU A 140 -6.03 13.44 12.10
N ASP A 141 -5.37 12.47 11.47
CA ASP A 141 -4.94 11.24 12.11
C ASP A 141 -3.61 10.76 11.51
N ILE A 142 -2.78 10.12 12.33
CA ILE A 142 -1.44 9.67 11.94
C ILE A 142 -1.03 8.37 12.63
N SER A 143 -0.16 7.64 11.96
CA SER A 143 0.53 6.44 12.41
C SER A 143 1.89 6.34 11.73
N PRO A 144 2.81 5.49 12.20
CA PRO A 144 4.08 5.26 11.52
C PRO A 144 3.94 4.80 10.05
N GLY A 145 2.79 4.20 9.69
CA GLY A 145 2.52 3.75 8.32
C GLY A 145 1.82 4.77 7.42
N GLY A 146 1.33 5.89 7.95
CA GLY A 146 0.60 6.89 7.15
C GLY A 146 -0.38 7.75 7.93
N CYS A 147 -1.07 8.64 7.24
CA CYS A 147 -1.98 9.63 7.81
C CYS A 147 -3.23 9.87 6.96
N PHE A 148 -4.16 10.66 7.49
CA PHE A 148 -5.19 11.34 6.69
C PHE A 148 -4.93 12.84 6.69
N ILE A 149 -4.78 13.42 5.50
CA ILE A 149 -4.59 14.85 5.29
C ILE A 149 -5.91 15.46 4.85
N LYS A 150 -6.47 16.36 5.64
CA LYS A 150 -7.53 17.26 5.19
C LYS A 150 -6.92 18.36 4.33
N ALA A 151 -7.41 18.49 3.10
CA ALA A 151 -6.98 19.54 2.17
C ALA A 151 -8.09 19.86 1.16
N ASP A 152 -8.26 21.15 0.88
CA ASP A 152 -9.28 21.63 -0.09
C ASP A 152 -8.76 21.54 -1.53
N LYS A 153 -7.44 21.53 -1.71
CA LYS A 153 -6.76 21.35 -2.99
C LYS A 153 -5.97 20.05 -2.96
N THR A 154 -6.05 19.30 -4.05
CA THR A 154 -5.29 18.05 -4.24
C THR A 154 -4.73 18.02 -5.65
N PHE A 155 -3.61 17.34 -5.84
CA PHE A 155 -3.12 17.05 -7.18
C PHE A 155 -3.98 15.93 -7.80
N LYS A 156 -4.78 16.27 -8.81
CA LYS A 156 -5.67 15.30 -9.47
C LYS A 156 -4.86 14.25 -10.22
N GLY A 157 -5.18 12.98 -10.02
CA GLY A 157 -4.56 11.86 -10.74
C GLY A 157 -3.17 11.47 -10.23
N GLU A 158 -2.63 12.17 -9.23
CA GLU A 158 -1.36 11.78 -8.62
C GLU A 158 -1.55 10.55 -7.73
N THR A 159 -0.61 9.62 -7.81
CA THR A 159 -0.60 8.46 -6.90
C THR A 159 0.47 8.56 -5.82
N PHE A 160 1.44 9.43 -6.00
CA PHE A 160 2.55 9.60 -5.10
C PHE A 160 2.71 11.08 -4.79
N ALA A 161 3.17 11.35 -3.59
CA ALA A 161 3.38 12.70 -3.10
C ALA A 161 4.57 12.70 -2.17
N GLN A 162 5.20 13.87 -2.08
CA GLN A 162 6.15 14.18 -1.03
C GLN A 162 5.36 14.83 0.10
N VAL A 163 5.46 14.31 1.32
CA VAL A 163 4.74 14.85 2.48
C VAL A 163 5.74 15.32 3.52
N ARG A 164 5.71 16.61 3.85
CA ARG A 164 6.53 17.20 4.91
C ARG A 164 5.64 17.57 6.09
N ILE A 165 6.05 17.17 7.28
CA ILE A 165 5.37 17.48 8.54
C ILE A 165 6.30 18.40 9.34
N PRO A 166 6.15 19.73 9.25
CA PRO A 166 7.09 20.68 9.87
C PRO A 166 7.20 20.55 11.39
N GLY A 167 6.16 20.00 12.03
CA GLY A 167 6.13 19.76 13.48
C GLY A 167 7.04 18.62 13.96
N LEU A 168 7.53 17.76 13.06
CA LEU A 168 8.51 16.73 13.43
C LEU A 168 9.91 17.33 13.61
N ALA A 169 10.73 16.71 14.47
CA ALA A 169 12.13 17.08 14.63
C ALA A 169 12.90 16.89 13.31
N ASN A 170 12.68 15.76 12.64
CA ASN A 170 13.16 15.53 11.28
C ASN A 170 12.09 15.97 10.26
N ARG A 171 12.37 17.08 9.57
CA ARG A 171 11.47 17.74 8.61
C ARG A 171 11.68 17.30 7.16
N ARG A 172 12.46 16.25 6.91
CA ARG A 172 12.68 15.75 5.56
C ARG A 172 11.33 15.31 4.95
N PRO A 173 11.04 15.64 3.68
CA PRO A 173 9.86 15.12 3.00
C PRO A 173 9.85 13.59 2.98
N ILE A 174 8.69 13.02 3.27
CA ILE A 174 8.41 11.59 3.28
C ILE A 174 7.79 11.23 1.94
N TYR A 175 8.47 10.37 1.17
CA TYR A 175 7.89 9.84 -0.06
C TYR A 175 6.72 8.93 0.29
N SER A 176 5.56 9.22 -0.29
CA SER A 176 4.29 8.68 0.15
C SER A 176 3.41 8.30 -1.03
N SER A 177 2.52 7.33 -0.81
CA SER A 177 1.45 7.00 -1.76
C SER A 177 0.11 7.56 -1.31
N ILE A 178 -0.58 8.18 -2.24
CA ILE A 178 -1.99 8.55 -2.12
C ILE A 178 -2.82 7.28 -2.33
N ARG A 179 -3.49 6.87 -1.26
CA ARG A 179 -4.27 5.63 -1.19
C ARG A 179 -5.72 5.79 -1.60
N TRP A 180 -6.27 6.97 -1.41
CA TRP A 180 -7.60 7.40 -1.83
C TRP A 180 -7.70 8.92 -1.68
N CYS A 181 -8.59 9.52 -2.47
CA CYS A 181 -8.95 10.93 -2.35
C CYS A 181 -10.45 10.99 -2.02
N SER A 182 -10.80 11.73 -0.97
CA SER A 182 -12.20 12.05 -0.67
C SER A 182 -12.52 13.43 -1.21
N SER A 183 -13.55 13.48 -2.05
CA SER A 183 -14.21 14.72 -2.47
C SER A 183 -15.44 15.04 -1.61
N ASP A 184 -15.67 14.33 -0.50
CA ASP A 184 -16.76 14.62 0.42
C ASP A 184 -16.59 16.04 0.96
N ALA A 185 -17.58 16.90 0.73
CA ALA A 185 -17.58 18.28 1.20
C ALA A 185 -17.37 18.40 2.72
N LYS A 186 -17.74 17.38 3.51
CA LYS A 186 -17.56 17.37 4.97
C LYS A 186 -16.14 16.99 5.38
N LYS A 187 -15.45 16.17 4.58
CA LYS A 187 -14.08 15.68 4.85
C LYS A 187 -13.29 15.55 3.55
N PRO A 188 -12.97 16.68 2.88
CA PRO A 188 -12.13 16.65 1.70
C PRO A 188 -10.69 16.33 2.12
N GLY A 189 -10.03 15.44 1.37
CA GLY A 189 -8.66 15.09 1.73
C GLY A 189 -8.12 13.82 1.09
N LEU A 190 -6.98 13.40 1.62
CA LEU A 190 -6.14 12.35 1.07
C LEU A 190 -5.83 11.31 2.16
N GLY A 191 -6.10 10.05 1.88
CA GLY A 191 -5.53 8.94 2.64
C GLY A 191 -4.09 8.71 2.16
N ILE A 192 -3.11 8.87 3.04
CA ILE A 192 -1.69 8.74 2.71
C ILE A 192 -1.10 7.50 3.37
N MET A 193 -0.23 6.81 2.65
CA MET A 193 0.69 5.80 3.19
C MET A 193 2.13 6.25 3.00
N PHE A 194 2.93 6.19 4.06
CA PHE A 194 4.35 6.50 3.98
C PHE A 194 5.11 5.32 3.36
N ILE A 195 5.96 5.60 2.36
CA ILE A 195 6.78 4.59 1.68
C ILE A 195 8.24 4.69 2.15
N ASP A 196 8.81 5.90 2.14
CA ASP A 196 10.19 6.15 2.57
C ASP A 196 10.19 7.16 3.73
N ILE A 197 9.77 6.68 4.90
CA ILE A 197 9.84 7.43 6.17
C ILE A 197 11.15 7.12 6.88
N ALA A 198 11.83 8.16 7.37
CA ALA A 198 13.04 7.97 8.15
C ALA A 198 12.72 7.33 9.52
N LYS A 199 13.64 6.53 10.06
CA LYS A 199 13.42 5.77 11.31
C LYS A 199 13.09 6.68 12.49
N ASP A 200 13.76 7.83 12.58
CA ASP A 200 13.54 8.85 13.61
C ASP A 200 12.15 9.49 13.47
N GLN A 201 11.70 9.81 12.25
CA GLN A 201 10.34 10.29 11.99
C GLN A 201 9.28 9.26 12.40
N ALA A 202 9.49 7.99 12.04
CA ALA A 202 8.57 6.91 12.39
C ALA A 202 8.49 6.68 13.90
N GLN A 203 9.61 6.77 14.61
CA GLN A 203 9.68 6.67 16.07
C GLN A 203 8.99 7.84 16.76
N GLU A 204 9.23 9.07 16.31
CA GLU A 204 8.57 10.26 16.84
C GLU A 204 7.05 10.17 16.69
N ILE A 205 6.56 9.73 15.52
CA ILE A 205 5.12 9.49 15.30
C ILE A 205 4.59 8.36 16.18
N ALA A 206 5.35 7.29 16.40
CA ALA A 206 4.96 6.21 17.29
C ALA A 206 4.80 6.69 18.74
N GLN A 207 5.70 7.55 19.21
CA GLN A 207 5.64 8.12 20.57
C GLN A 207 4.42 9.02 20.78
N MET A 208 3.96 9.72 19.73
CA MET A 208 2.69 10.47 19.79
C MET A 208 1.50 9.55 20.10
N GLN A 209 1.60 8.24 19.81
CA GLN A 209 0.54 7.29 20.12
C GLN A 209 0.44 7.01 21.62
N ASP A 210 1.58 7.01 22.31
CA ASP A 210 1.66 6.69 23.73
C ASP A 210 1.20 7.88 24.60
N THR A 211 1.38 9.12 24.13
CA THR A 211 1.00 10.33 24.89
C THR A 211 -0.52 10.60 24.92
N VAL A 212 -1.31 9.93 24.07
CA VAL A 212 -2.78 10.12 23.99
C VAL A 212 -3.53 9.04 24.80
N ALA A 213 -2.81 8.07 25.37
CA ALA A 213 -3.38 6.97 26.16
C ALA A 213 -3.40 7.23 27.69
N ASP A 214 -2.88 8.38 28.14
CA ASP A 214 -2.96 8.90 29.52
C ASP A 214 -3.98 10.07 29.60
#